data_AF-A0A357D295-F1
#
_entry.id   AF-A0A357D295-F1
#
_cell.length_a   1.000
_cell.length_b   1.000
_cell.length_c   1.000
_cell.angle_alpha   90.00
_cell.angle_beta   90.00
_cell.angle_gamma   90.00
#
_symmetry.space_group_name_H-M   'P 1'
#
loop_
_entity.id
_entity.type
_entity.pdbx_description
1 polymer ?
#
loop_
_entity_poly.entity_id
_entity_poly.type
_entity_poly.pdbx_seq_one_letter_code
_entity_poly.pdbx_strand_id
1 'polypeptide(L)'
;RRTVLELLLANHDRECTTCDRNGSCKLQELANRFGVKRIRFGERDVKLPLDESSRSLVRDPNKCILCGDCVRMCHEVQGIGVLDFTGRGSETV
;
A
#
# COMPACT_ATOMS: atom_id res chain seq x y z
N ARG A 1 -18.05 -5.06 1.68
CA ARG A 1 -16.86 -4.64 0.87
C ARG A 1 -16.33 -3.27 1.28
N ARG A 2 -17.19 -2.29 1.56
CA ARG A 2 -16.80 -0.95 2.04
C ARG A 2 -15.87 -0.96 3.27
N THR A 3 -16.16 -1.76 4.30
CA THR A 3 -15.34 -1.86 5.52
C THR A 3 -13.89 -2.27 5.23
N VAL A 4 -13.66 -3.17 4.27
CA VAL A 4 -12.30 -3.61 3.91
C VAL A 4 -11.51 -2.45 3.31
N LEU A 5 -12.12 -1.68 2.41
CA LEU A 5 -11.48 -0.49 1.83
C LEU A 5 -11.18 0.56 2.90
N GLU A 6 -12.08 0.76 3.86
CA GLU A 6 -11.84 1.67 4.98
C GLU A 6 -10.65 1.21 5.85
N LEU A 7 -10.48 -0.09 6.08
CA LEU A 7 -9.34 -0.63 6.83
C LEU A 7 -8.02 -0.53 6.06
N LEU A 8 -8.04 -0.76 4.74
CA LEU A 8 -6.86 -0.55 3.89
C LEU A 8 -6.45 0.93 3.89
N LEU A 9 -7.42 1.83 3.75
CA LEU A 9 -7.18 3.27 3.78
C LEU A 9 -6.81 3.81 5.18
N ALA A 10 -7.11 3.07 6.26
CA ALA A 10 -6.69 3.44 7.61
C ALA A 10 -5.17 3.30 7.80
N ASN A 11 -4.56 2.32 7.14
CA ASN A 11 -3.12 2.04 7.22
C ASN A 11 -2.32 2.61 6.03
N HIS A 12 -2.98 3.33 5.12
CA HIS A 12 -2.40 3.89 3.90
C HIS A 12 -2.28 5.40 4.02
N ASP A 13 -1.15 5.99 3.62
CA ASP A 13 -1.00 7.44 3.50
C ASP A 13 -1.94 7.98 2.43
N ARG A 14 -2.89 8.83 2.85
CA ARG A 14 -4.01 9.30 2.03
C ARG A 14 -3.72 10.61 1.32
N GLU A 15 -2.47 11.08 1.31
CA GLU A 15 -2.01 12.24 0.55
C GLU A 15 -2.05 11.97 -0.98
N CYS A 16 -3.25 11.85 -1.54
CA CYS A 16 -3.45 11.52 -2.96
C CYS A 16 -3.03 12.66 -3.89
N THR A 17 -3.08 13.92 -3.45
CA THR A 17 -2.78 15.08 -4.30
C THR A 17 -1.29 15.17 -4.67
N THR A 18 -0.42 14.62 -3.83
CA THR A 18 1.04 14.57 -4.03
C THR A 18 1.50 13.19 -4.52
N CYS A 19 0.59 12.24 -4.72
CA CYS A 19 0.91 10.88 -5.12
C CYS A 19 1.01 10.75 -6.64
N ASP A 20 2.11 10.16 -7.13
CA ASP A 20 2.36 9.94 -8.57
C ASP A 20 1.29 9.05 -9.24
N ARG A 21 0.61 8.21 -8.45
CA ARG A 21 -0.45 7.31 -8.94
C ARG A 21 -1.84 7.95 -8.91
N ASN A 22 -1.97 9.21 -8.54
CA ASN A 22 -3.25 9.89 -8.52
C ASN A 22 -3.93 9.84 -9.91
N GLY A 23 -5.23 9.54 -9.94
CA GLY A 23 -6.00 9.38 -11.17
C GLY A 23 -5.85 8.02 -11.87
N SER A 24 -4.82 7.24 -11.55
CA SER A 24 -4.63 5.86 -12.06
C SER A 24 -4.55 4.80 -10.94
N CYS A 25 -4.83 5.19 -9.69
CA CYS A 25 -4.75 4.33 -8.52
C CYS A 25 -5.99 3.44 -8.40
N LYS A 26 -5.79 2.11 -8.39
CA LYS A 26 -6.89 1.15 -8.27
C LYS A 26 -7.61 1.23 -6.92
N LEU A 27 -6.88 1.50 -5.84
CA LEU A 27 -7.47 1.69 -4.51
C LEU A 27 -8.41 2.90 -4.50
N GLN A 28 -7.98 4.01 -5.10
CA GLN A 28 -8.78 5.23 -5.25
C GLN A 28 -10.04 4.97 -6.09
N GLU A 29 -9.90 4.28 -7.23
CA GLU A 29 -11.02 3.90 -8.10
C GLU A 29 -12.06 3.05 -7.33
N LEU A 30 -11.61 2.05 -6.58
CA LEU A 30 -12.49 1.19 -5.79
C LEU A 30 -13.13 1.97 -4.63
N ALA A 31 -12.39 2.81 -3.92
CA ALA A 31 -12.93 3.66 -2.86
C ALA A 31 -14.07 4.55 -3.38
N ASN A 32 -13.88 5.18 -4.54
CA ASN A 32 -14.90 5.98 -5.21
C ASN A 32 -16.11 5.15 -5.62
N ARG A 33 -15.86 4.00 -6.28
CA ARG A 33 -16.91 3.08 -6.75
C ARG A 33 -17.79 2.57 -5.60
N PHE A 34 -17.21 2.29 -4.44
CA PHE A 34 -17.93 1.82 -3.26
C PHE A 34 -18.40 2.96 -2.32
N GLY A 35 -18.23 4.22 -2.72
CA GLY A 35 -18.73 5.39 -1.99
C GLY A 35 -18.05 5.63 -0.64
N VAL A 36 -16.76 5.31 -0.50
CA VAL A 36 -15.97 5.59 0.70
C VAL A 36 -15.67 7.09 0.76
N LYS A 37 -16.55 7.86 1.42
CA LYS A 37 -16.38 9.32 1.61
C LYS A 37 -15.71 9.69 2.93
N ARG A 38 -15.88 8.86 3.95
CA ARG A 38 -15.32 9.03 5.29
C ARG A 38 -14.85 7.69 5.79
N ILE A 39 -13.68 7.68 6.40
CA ILE A 39 -13.06 6.50 6.98
C ILE A 39 -13.32 6.57 8.49
N ARG A 40 -13.86 5.49 9.05
CA ARG A 40 -14.25 5.42 10.47
C ARG A 40 -13.08 5.05 11.38
N PHE A 41 -12.02 4.53 10.79
CA PHE A 41 -10.79 4.14 11.47
C PHE A 41 -9.78 5.31 11.39
N GLY A 42 -8.86 5.34 12.35
CA GLY A 42 -7.79 6.34 12.39
C GLY A 42 -6.83 6.23 11.21
N GLU A 43 -5.85 7.13 11.16
CA GLU A 43 -4.67 6.99 10.30
C GLU A 43 -3.55 6.32 11.09
N ARG A 44 -2.53 5.84 10.37
CA ARG A 44 -1.30 5.37 10.99
C ARG A 44 -0.59 6.54 11.67
N ASP A 45 -0.32 6.42 12.96
CA ASP A 45 0.33 7.49 13.75
C ASP A 45 1.80 7.69 13.36
N VAL A 46 2.46 6.65 12.84
CA VAL A 46 3.89 6.64 12.54
C VAL A 46 4.12 6.40 11.05
N LYS A 47 4.74 7.37 10.37
CA LYS A 47 5.25 7.17 9.01
C LYS A 47 6.56 6.37 9.07
N LEU A 48 6.65 5.35 8.23
CA LEU A 48 7.84 4.54 8.04
C LEU A 48 8.80 5.23 7.03
N PRO A 49 10.12 4.99 7.14
CA PRO A 49 11.07 5.49 6.16
C PRO A 49 10.83 4.86 4.78
N LEU A 50 11.23 5.58 3.74
CA LEU A 50 11.30 5.01 2.39
C LEU A 50 12.37 3.92 2.34
N ASP A 51 12.07 2.85 1.64
CA ASP A 51 13.04 1.81 1.32
C ASP A 51 13.72 2.15 -0.02
N GLU A 52 14.96 2.62 0.10
CA GLU A 52 15.85 2.97 -1.01
C GLU A 52 17.03 1.99 -1.12
N SER A 53 16.89 0.78 -0.55
CA SER A 53 17.96 -0.22 -0.53
C SER A 53 18.40 -0.66 -1.93
N SER A 54 17.51 -0.53 -2.93
CA SER A 54 17.78 -0.84 -4.33
C SER A 54 17.95 0.44 -5.15
N ARG A 55 18.95 0.44 -6.04
CA ARG A 55 19.14 1.53 -7.02
C ARG A 55 18.03 1.60 -8.07
N SER A 56 17.27 0.51 -8.24
CA SER A 56 16.28 0.38 -9.30
C SER A 56 14.84 0.54 -8.80
N LEU A 57 14.63 0.50 -7.49
CA LEU A 57 13.30 0.54 -6.89
C LEU A 57 13.35 1.31 -5.57
N VAL A 58 12.52 2.35 -5.48
CA VAL A 58 12.19 3.00 -4.21
C VAL A 58 10.80 2.54 -3.81
N ARG A 59 10.67 2.00 -2.59
CA ARG A 59 9.39 1.55 -2.04
C ARG A 59 8.98 2.45 -0.90
N ASP A 60 7.75 2.94 -0.94
CA ASP A 60 7.11 3.68 0.15
C ASP A 60 6.17 2.74 0.93
N PRO A 61 6.55 2.28 2.13
CA PRO A 61 5.72 1.37 2.92
C PRO A 61 4.39 2.03 3.35
N ASN A 62 4.36 3.36 3.48
CA ASN A 62 3.16 4.09 3.92
C ASN A 62 2.05 4.05 2.85
N LYS A 63 2.41 3.91 1.58
CA LYS A 63 1.46 3.77 0.47
C LYS A 63 1.17 2.31 0.12
N CYS A 64 1.84 1.34 0.74
CA CYS A 64 1.63 -0.07 0.46
C CYS A 64 0.36 -0.59 1.18
N ILE A 65 -0.46 -1.38 0.51
CA ILE A 65 -1.61 -2.08 1.13
C ILE A 65 -1.33 -3.56 1.41
N LEU A 66 -0.08 -3.98 1.31
CA LEU A 66 0.38 -5.36 1.54
C LEU A 66 -0.38 -6.40 0.69
N CYS A 67 -0.70 -6.07 -0.57
CA CYS A 67 -1.44 -6.99 -1.46
C CYS A 67 -0.62 -8.21 -1.93
N GLY A 68 0.71 -8.11 -1.92
CA GLY A 68 1.62 -9.20 -2.30
C GLY A 68 1.88 -9.31 -3.80
N ASP A 69 1.28 -8.46 -4.64
CA ASP A 69 1.48 -8.53 -6.09
C ASP A 69 2.95 -8.34 -6.49
N CYS A 70 3.68 -7.45 -5.82
CA CYS A 70 5.11 -7.24 -6.06
C CYS A 70 5.98 -8.45 -5.66
N VAL A 71 5.68 -9.05 -4.51
CA VAL A 71 6.35 -10.27 -4.00
C VAL A 71 6.11 -11.43 -4.97
N ARG A 72 4.85 -11.64 -5.36
CA ARG A 72 4.49 -12.67 -6.34
C ARG A 72 5.12 -12.43 -7.70
N MET A 73 5.13 -11.20 -8.21
CA MET A 73 5.80 -10.88 -9.48
C MET A 73 7.31 -11.18 -9.41
N CYS A 74 7.97 -10.83 -8.30
CA CYS A 74 9.39 -11.09 -8.09
C CYS A 74 9.70 -12.59 -8.01
N HIS A 75 8.83 -13.37 -7.38
CA HIS A 75 9.03 -14.80 -7.20
C HIS A 75 8.58 -15.62 -8.41
N GLU A 76 7.35 -15.44 -8.89
CA GLU A 76 6.71 -16.27 -9.93
C GLU A 76 7.17 -15.89 -11.34
N VAL A 77 7.41 -14.60 -11.62
CA VAL A 77 7.72 -14.13 -12.98
C VAL A 77 9.21 -13.85 -13.17
N GLN A 78 9.84 -13.15 -12.24
CA GLN A 78 11.28 -12.89 -12.31
C GLN A 78 12.11 -14.09 -11.84
N GLY A 79 11.57 -14.95 -10.96
CA GLY A 79 12.27 -16.13 -10.45
C GLY A 79 13.38 -15.84 -9.44
N ILE A 80 13.47 -14.61 -8.91
CA ILE A 80 14.59 -14.18 -8.06
C ILE A 80 14.23 -14.30 -6.57
N GLY A 81 13.00 -13.93 -6.19
CA GLY A 81 12.51 -14.05 -4.81
C GLY A 81 13.22 -13.15 -3.80
N VAL A 82 13.64 -11.94 -4.20
CA VAL A 82 14.32 -10.98 -3.30
C VAL A 82 13.38 -10.05 -2.56
N LEU A 83 12.13 -9.90 -3.02
CA LEU A 83 11.10 -9.13 -2.34
C LEU A 83 10.21 -10.07 -1.53
N ASP A 84 10.03 -9.76 -0.25
CA ASP A 84 9.09 -10.47 0.62
C ASP A 84 8.57 -9.53 1.72
N PHE A 85 7.59 -10.01 2.48
CA PHE A 85 7.10 -9.34 3.67
C PHE A 85 7.95 -9.68 4.89
N THR A 86 8.12 -8.69 5.77
CA THR A 86 8.79 -8.88 7.06
C THR A 86 7.90 -8.39 8.19
N GLY A 87 8.07 -8.95 9.38
CA GLY A 87 7.22 -8.65 10.53
C GLY A 87 5.92 -9.47 10.57
N ARG A 88 4.99 -9.08 11.46
CA ARG A 88 3.70 -9.74 11.66
C ARG A 88 2.63 -8.74 12.09
N GLY A 89 1.39 -8.97 11.67
CA GLY A 89 0.25 -8.14 12.05
C GLY A 89 0.39 -6.70 11.55
N SER A 90 0.16 -5.72 12.43
CA SER A 90 0.32 -4.29 12.13
C SER A 90 1.75 -3.87 11.80
N GLU A 91 2.74 -4.65 12.25
CA GLU A 91 4.17 -4.40 12.03
C GLU A 91 4.67 -4.95 10.69
N THR A 92 3.76 -5.47 9.85
CA THR A 92 4.16 -6.03 8.55
C THR A 92 4.54 -4.92 7.59
N VAL A 93 5.73 -5.06 6.98
CA VAL A 93 6.24 -4.18 5.93
C VAL A 93 6.67 -4.98 4.72
#